data_AF-A0AAV9RL15-F1
#
_entry.id   AF-A0AAV9RL15-F1
#
_cell.length_a   1.000
_cell.length_b   1.000
_cell.length_c   1.000
_cell.angle_alpha   90.00
_cell.angle_beta   90.00
_cell.angle_gamma   90.00
#
_symmetry.space_group_name_H-M   'P 1'
#
loop_
_entity.id
_entity.type
_entity.pdbx_description
1 polymer ?
#
loop_
_entity_poly.entity_id
_entity_poly.type
_entity_poly.pdbx_seq_one_letter_code
_entity_poly.pdbx_strand_id
1 'polypeptide(L)'
;MSTQMTGIGCYISCVNDKLITPGKYITADEYHGRRLKAVICLQSYVRRWLAQEAVEQLKKERTRRLAWFEMQDTRSKEEKEEQLRDRRNRWMNPQSREDFNLLYHALEKWRTEEEQQINSTLRGAERKVALCSLVEQEMQLIAAIGRHQINVEAKNHDKIVRNFLNKSAAPHHWQSANGRLLEMDTAEDIRARELKELYNEISLYTVDKQQRLTFLKKLKNSVKEHECQLVWDIIDLIDREIDLMSRDIKEHNLEGLRKRICTLFLQYIKTPAFNPKVAKLLKVYKKPSELKHKMFFCHGCHRYLCSADFGSCASGCRSRWCRNCTRLDNIARSRDEDSVYKSILRRLRTDEHRLQTEATIPFLLQVEDIQYLTEKVWGSCSALNGSRDLYNLVFARWEHQKDWSPWNCILLSKEETYAHTQVEDIHQAYETTFIQWVEQKHLMARQHFSKNPVMAKYLGFYQDAALGNQFVM
;
A
#
# COMPACT_ATOMS: atom_id res chain seq x y z
N MET A 1 -11.64 -50.46 78.18
CA MET A 1 -11.19 -50.21 79.56
C MET A 1 -12.34 -50.58 80.49
N SER A 2 -12.09 -51.44 81.47
CA SER A 2 -13.06 -51.79 82.51
C SER A 2 -12.59 -51.10 83.80
N THR A 3 -13.45 -50.30 84.40
CA THR A 3 -13.16 -49.57 85.64
C THR A 3 -13.93 -50.27 86.76
N GLN A 4 -13.24 -50.71 87.81
CA GLN A 4 -13.85 -51.33 88.99
C GLN A 4 -13.76 -50.37 90.17
N MET A 5 -14.87 -50.17 90.88
CA MET A 5 -14.91 -49.30 92.07
C MET A 5 -14.49 -50.08 93.32
N THR A 6 -13.73 -49.43 94.19
CA THR A 6 -13.35 -50.01 95.49
C THR A 6 -14.57 -50.18 96.39
N GLY A 7 -14.80 -51.42 96.84
CA GLY A 7 -15.88 -51.79 97.75
C GLY A 7 -15.35 -52.63 98.90
N ILE A 8 -15.94 -52.50 100.09
CA ILE A 8 -15.51 -53.24 101.27
C ILE A 8 -15.74 -54.74 101.03
N GLY A 9 -14.64 -55.51 101.03
CA GLY A 9 -14.65 -56.96 100.78
C GLY A 9 -14.14 -57.41 99.39
N CYS A 10 -13.79 -56.49 98.49
CA CYS A 10 -13.24 -56.81 97.18
C CYS A 10 -11.83 -56.20 97.00
N TYR A 11 -10.82 -57.03 96.73
CA TYR A 11 -9.44 -56.58 96.52
C TYR A 11 -9.25 -56.06 95.10
N ILE A 12 -8.86 -54.79 94.99
CA ILE A 12 -8.51 -54.14 93.72
C ILE A 12 -7.04 -53.72 93.79
N SER A 13 -6.27 -54.11 92.77
CA SER A 13 -4.83 -53.82 92.70
C SER A 13 -4.56 -52.39 92.24
N CYS A 14 -4.02 -51.56 93.14
CA CYS A 14 -3.62 -50.17 92.83
C CYS A 14 -2.18 -50.04 92.31
N VAL A 15 -1.49 -51.14 92.00
CA VAL A 15 -0.04 -51.19 91.73
C VAL A 15 0.38 -50.35 90.51
N ASN A 16 -0.51 -50.20 89.52
CA ASN A 16 -0.24 -49.42 88.31
C ASN A 16 -0.96 -48.06 88.29
N ASP A 17 -1.58 -47.67 89.40
CA ASP A 17 -2.34 -46.42 89.47
C ASP A 17 -1.39 -45.22 89.59
N LYS A 18 -1.71 -44.16 88.84
CA LYS A 18 -0.97 -42.90 88.89
C LYS A 18 -1.85 -41.83 89.51
N LEU A 19 -1.39 -41.24 90.60
CA LEU A 19 -1.98 -40.02 91.14
C LEU A 19 -1.56 -38.84 90.27
N ILE A 20 -2.52 -38.21 89.62
CA ILE A 20 -2.30 -37.04 88.76
C ILE A 20 -2.99 -35.85 89.40
N THR A 21 -2.24 -34.76 89.61
CA THR A 21 -2.83 -33.47 89.97
C THR A 21 -3.55 -32.88 88.76
N PRO A 22 -4.83 -32.53 88.86
CA PRO A 22 -5.56 -31.97 87.73
C PRO A 22 -4.94 -30.62 87.33
N GLY A 23 -4.60 -30.49 86.05
CA GLY A 23 -4.27 -29.19 85.46
C GLY A 23 -5.51 -28.29 85.36
N LYS A 24 -5.34 -27.05 84.89
CA LYS A 24 -6.49 -26.18 84.57
C LYS A 24 -7.37 -26.86 83.52
N TYR A 25 -8.59 -27.21 83.91
CA TYR A 25 -9.60 -27.72 83.00
C TYR A 25 -10.09 -26.57 82.11
N ILE A 26 -10.03 -26.76 80.79
CA ILE A 26 -10.54 -25.82 79.81
C ILE A 26 -11.88 -26.37 79.34
N THR A 27 -12.94 -25.56 79.45
CA THR A 27 -14.26 -25.98 78.98
C THR A 27 -14.28 -26.08 77.46
N ALA A 28 -15.19 -26.87 76.90
CA ALA A 28 -15.35 -26.96 75.44
C ALA A 28 -15.57 -25.57 74.82
N ASP A 29 -16.38 -24.72 75.46
CA ASP A 29 -16.68 -23.36 75.01
C ASP A 29 -15.44 -22.45 75.01
N GLU A 30 -14.58 -22.53 76.03
CA GLU A 30 -13.32 -21.78 76.08
C GLU A 30 -12.35 -22.22 74.99
N TYR A 31 -12.25 -23.53 74.74
CA TYR A 31 -11.42 -24.09 73.66
C TYR A 31 -11.92 -23.67 72.28
N HIS A 32 -13.24 -23.76 72.04
CA HIS A 32 -13.87 -23.32 70.80
C HIS A 32 -13.77 -21.80 70.61
N GLY A 33 -13.94 -21.01 71.66
CA GLY A 33 -13.77 -19.55 71.63
C GLY A 33 -12.34 -19.14 71.29
N ARG A 34 -11.32 -19.84 71.83
CA ARG A 34 -9.91 -19.62 71.47
C ARG A 34 -9.64 -19.95 70.01
N ARG A 35 -10.18 -21.06 69.50
CA ARG A 35 -10.07 -21.44 68.08
C ARG A 35 -10.76 -20.42 67.18
N LEU A 36 -11.96 -19.95 67.54
CA LEU A 36 -12.69 -18.94 66.75
C LEU A 36 -11.90 -17.64 66.64
N LYS A 37 -11.32 -17.14 67.75
CA LYS A 37 -10.45 -15.96 67.73
C LYS A 37 -9.23 -16.14 66.82
N ALA A 38 -8.58 -17.31 66.88
CA ALA A 38 -7.45 -17.62 66.01
C ALA A 38 -7.87 -17.70 64.53
N VAL A 39 -9.03 -18.30 64.22
CA VAL A 39 -9.58 -18.37 62.86
C VAL A 39 -9.91 -16.99 62.32
N ILE A 40 -10.56 -16.12 63.11
CA ILE A 40 -10.86 -14.73 62.69
C ILE A 40 -9.56 -13.97 62.39
N CYS A 41 -8.54 -14.14 63.22
CA CYS A 41 -7.22 -13.53 63.01
C CYS A 41 -6.60 -14.02 61.69
N LEU A 42 -6.55 -15.33 61.46
CA LEU A 42 -6.05 -15.90 60.20
C LEU A 42 -6.86 -15.42 58.98
N GLN A 43 -8.19 -15.41 59.07
CA GLN A 43 -9.07 -14.89 58.01
C GLN A 43 -8.77 -13.41 57.71
N SER A 44 -8.49 -12.60 58.74
CA SER A 44 -8.13 -11.19 58.54
C SER A 44 -6.82 -11.02 57.75
N TYR A 45 -5.81 -11.85 58.05
CA TYR A 45 -4.55 -11.86 57.30
C TYR A 45 -4.73 -12.37 55.87
N VAL A 46 -5.51 -13.43 55.67
CA VAL A 46 -5.82 -13.97 54.33
C VAL A 46 -6.55 -12.93 53.48
N ARG A 47 -7.57 -12.25 54.03
CA ARG A 47 -8.28 -11.17 53.32
C ARG A 47 -7.33 -10.03 52.93
N ARG A 48 -6.42 -9.64 53.82
CA ARG A 48 -5.40 -8.62 53.54
C ARG A 48 -4.46 -9.07 52.42
N TRP A 49 -3.98 -10.31 52.48
CA TRP A 49 -3.09 -10.88 51.47
C TRP A 49 -3.75 -10.95 50.09
N LEU A 50 -5.00 -11.44 50.01
CA LEU A 50 -5.79 -11.44 48.77
C LEU A 50 -5.99 -10.03 48.19
N ALA A 51 -6.28 -9.04 49.04
CA ALA A 51 -6.41 -7.65 48.61
C ALA A 51 -5.07 -7.07 48.08
N GLN A 52 -3.95 -7.41 48.72
CA GLN A 52 -2.63 -7.02 48.24
C GLN A 52 -2.29 -7.67 46.90
N GLU A 53 -2.59 -8.96 46.74
CA GLU A 53 -2.40 -9.69 45.48
C GLU A 53 -3.24 -9.09 44.35
N ALA A 54 -4.51 -8.77 44.61
CA ALA A 54 -5.39 -8.10 43.64
C ALA A 54 -4.84 -6.73 43.21
N VAL A 55 -4.35 -5.92 44.16
CA VAL A 55 -3.72 -4.62 43.86
C VAL A 55 -2.45 -4.79 43.03
N GLU A 56 -1.62 -5.79 43.33
CA GLU A 56 -0.42 -6.07 42.53
C GLU A 56 -0.75 -6.53 41.11
N GLN A 57 -1.82 -7.32 40.91
CA GLN A 57 -2.31 -7.64 39.56
C GLN A 57 -2.77 -6.39 38.81
N LEU A 58 -3.56 -5.52 39.45
CA LEU A 58 -4.01 -4.26 38.85
C LEU A 58 -2.85 -3.32 38.50
N LYS A 59 -1.81 -3.26 39.34
CA LYS A 59 -0.58 -2.51 39.04
C LYS A 59 0.13 -3.09 37.81
N LYS A 60 0.30 -4.42 37.74
CA LYS A 60 0.92 -5.08 36.58
C LYS A 60 0.13 -4.82 35.29
N GLU A 61 -1.20 -4.88 35.34
CA GLU A 61 -2.07 -4.54 34.21
C GLU A 61 -1.94 -3.08 33.80
N ARG A 62 -1.94 -2.15 34.76
CA ARG A 62 -1.71 -0.72 34.49
C ARG A 62 -0.36 -0.50 33.82
N THR A 63 0.72 -1.07 34.36
CA THR A 63 2.08 -0.94 33.78
C THR A 63 2.14 -1.52 32.37
N ARG A 64 1.51 -2.68 32.13
CA ARG A 64 1.40 -3.27 30.78
C ARG A 64 0.64 -2.35 29.82
N ARG A 65 -0.48 -1.76 30.24
CA ARG A 65 -1.25 -0.81 29.42
C ARG A 65 -0.43 0.45 29.11
N LEU A 66 0.25 1.03 30.10
CA LEU A 66 1.09 2.21 29.90
C LEU A 66 2.25 1.93 28.94
N ALA A 67 2.97 0.81 29.13
CA ALA A 67 4.03 0.40 28.22
C ALA A 67 3.52 0.14 26.79
N TRP A 68 2.31 -0.42 26.65
CA TRP A 68 1.66 -0.59 25.36
C TRP A 68 1.31 0.76 24.70
N PHE A 69 0.79 1.74 25.45
CA PHE A 69 0.53 3.09 24.95
C PHE A 69 1.81 3.82 24.52
N GLU A 70 2.89 3.72 25.30
CA GLU A 70 4.20 4.30 24.95
C GLU A 70 4.79 3.66 23.68
N MET A 71 4.69 2.34 23.54
CA MET A 71 5.12 1.62 22.34
C MET A 71 4.29 2.03 21.10
N GLN A 72 2.98 2.24 21.26
CA GLN A 72 2.11 2.74 20.19
C GLN A 72 2.46 4.17 19.78
N ASP A 73 2.69 5.06 20.74
CA ASP A 73 3.04 6.46 20.49
C ASP A 73 4.42 6.58 19.80
N THR A 74 5.42 5.85 20.29
CA THR A 74 6.75 5.79 19.67
C THR A 74 6.67 5.25 18.24
N ARG A 75 5.94 4.16 18.01
CA ARG A 75 5.70 3.64 16.65
C ARG A 75 5.00 4.67 15.75
N SER A 76 3.97 5.36 16.25
CA SER A 76 3.28 6.41 15.48
C SER A 76 4.22 7.55 15.10
N LYS A 77 5.09 7.98 16.03
CA LYS A 77 6.12 9.00 15.79
C LYS A 77 7.15 8.54 14.75
N GLU A 78 7.68 7.33 14.89
CA GLU A 78 8.64 6.75 13.94
C GLU A 78 8.03 6.61 12.54
N GLU A 79 6.78 6.15 12.44
CA GLU A 79 6.06 6.07 11.15
C GLU A 79 5.87 7.46 10.52
N LYS A 80 5.53 8.49 11.32
CA LYS A 80 5.40 9.88 10.84
C LYS A 80 6.75 10.43 10.37
N GLU A 81 7.82 10.17 11.11
CA GLU A 81 9.17 10.60 10.73
C GLU A 81 9.65 9.90 9.47
N GLU A 82 9.45 8.59 9.32
CA GLU A 82 9.80 7.86 8.11
C GLU A 82 9.02 8.40 6.91
N GLN A 83 7.73 8.68 7.08
CA GLN A 83 6.93 9.32 6.03
C GLN A 83 7.45 10.72 5.64
N LEU A 84 7.98 11.49 6.60
CA LEU A 84 8.60 12.79 6.31
C LEU A 84 9.95 12.61 5.59
N ARG A 85 10.76 11.62 5.99
CA ARG A 85 12.02 11.26 5.32
C ARG A 85 11.76 10.83 3.88
N ASP A 86 10.80 9.95 3.65
CA ASP A 86 10.39 9.51 2.33
C ASP A 86 9.89 10.66 1.47
N ARG A 87 9.04 11.55 2.03
CA ARG A 87 8.58 12.75 1.31
C ARG A 87 9.75 13.63 0.90
N ARG A 88 10.70 13.88 1.82
CA ARG A 88 11.91 14.64 1.52
C ARG A 88 12.75 13.98 0.45
N ASN A 89 12.91 12.65 0.50
CA ASN A 89 13.65 11.89 -0.51
C ASN A 89 13.00 11.95 -1.89
N ARG A 90 11.66 11.82 -1.97
CA ARG A 90 10.89 11.93 -3.23
C ARG A 90 11.03 13.31 -3.86
N TRP A 91 11.13 14.35 -3.03
CA TRP A 91 11.39 15.72 -3.48
C TRP A 91 12.83 15.94 -3.95
N MET A 92 13.82 15.48 -3.18
CA MET A 92 15.23 15.68 -3.49
C MET A 92 15.71 14.82 -4.67
N ASN A 93 15.07 13.66 -4.89
CA ASN A 93 15.45 12.70 -5.90
C ASN A 93 14.21 12.04 -6.52
N PRO A 94 13.45 12.76 -7.37
CA PRO A 94 12.28 12.21 -8.04
C PRO A 94 12.66 11.07 -8.98
N GLN A 95 12.08 9.89 -8.80
CA GLN A 95 12.39 8.70 -9.60
C GLN A 95 11.18 8.19 -10.37
N SER A 96 9.98 8.37 -9.80
CA SER A 96 8.72 7.98 -10.40
C SER A 96 8.02 9.19 -11.01
N ARG A 97 7.03 8.92 -11.85
CA ARG A 97 6.22 9.98 -12.46
C ARG A 97 5.38 10.72 -11.43
N GLU A 98 4.94 10.02 -10.40
CA GLU A 98 4.24 10.58 -9.26
C GLU A 98 5.10 11.58 -8.48
N ASP A 99 6.41 11.35 -8.40
CA ASP A 99 7.34 12.28 -7.75
C ASP A 99 7.49 13.58 -8.56
N PHE A 100 7.54 13.49 -9.89
CA PHE A 100 7.56 14.69 -10.74
C PHE A 100 6.24 15.47 -10.64
N ASN A 101 5.10 14.80 -10.50
CA ASN A 101 3.83 15.49 -10.24
C ASN A 101 3.85 16.29 -8.92
N LEU A 102 4.52 15.81 -7.87
CA LEU A 102 4.71 16.58 -6.63
C LEU A 102 5.44 17.89 -6.89
N LEU A 103 6.49 17.85 -7.72
CA LEU A 103 7.26 19.04 -8.07
C LEU A 103 6.44 20.04 -8.90
N TYR A 104 5.66 19.56 -9.86
CA TYR A 104 4.77 20.42 -10.65
C TYR A 104 3.65 21.04 -9.80
N HIS A 105 3.05 20.28 -8.88
CA HIS A 105 2.05 20.82 -7.96
C HIS A 105 2.65 21.88 -7.03
N ALA A 106 3.85 21.64 -6.50
CA ALA A 106 4.55 22.62 -5.68
C ALA A 106 4.92 23.89 -6.44
N LEU A 107 5.34 23.75 -7.71
CA LEU A 107 5.57 24.87 -8.61
C LEU A 107 4.29 25.70 -8.79
N GLU A 108 3.13 25.05 -8.99
CA GLU A 108 1.86 25.75 -9.12
C GLU A 108 1.49 26.50 -7.85
N LYS A 109 1.65 25.85 -6.68
CA LYS A 109 1.40 26.51 -5.40
C LYS A 109 2.26 27.76 -5.23
N TRP A 110 3.58 27.65 -5.45
CA TRP A 110 4.50 28.79 -5.42
C TRP A 110 4.09 29.89 -6.41
N ARG A 111 3.79 29.52 -7.66
CA ARG A 111 3.33 30.46 -8.70
C ARG A 111 2.09 31.22 -8.24
N THR A 112 1.10 30.54 -7.67
CA THR A 112 -0.14 31.18 -7.19
C THR A 112 0.10 32.10 -6.00
N GLU A 113 0.99 31.74 -5.07
CA GLU A 113 1.36 32.56 -3.90
C GLU A 113 2.09 33.83 -4.35
N GLU A 114 3.08 33.72 -5.24
CA GLU A 114 3.81 34.86 -5.81
C GLU A 114 2.91 35.75 -6.65
N GLU A 115 2.04 35.18 -7.49
CA GLU A 115 1.08 35.94 -8.28
C GLU A 115 0.13 36.74 -7.37
N GLN A 116 -0.37 36.14 -6.30
CA GLN A 116 -1.19 36.83 -5.29
C GLN A 116 -0.41 37.96 -4.61
N GLN A 117 0.85 37.71 -4.22
CA GLN A 117 1.70 38.71 -3.60
C GLN A 117 1.96 39.90 -4.53
N ILE A 118 2.34 39.64 -5.79
CA ILE A 118 2.55 40.67 -6.82
C ILE A 118 1.27 41.47 -7.06
N ASN A 119 0.13 40.79 -7.18
CA ASN A 119 -1.17 41.43 -7.40
C ASN A 119 -1.62 42.30 -6.21
N SER A 120 -1.23 41.95 -4.99
CA SER A 120 -1.52 42.73 -3.79
C SER A 120 -0.63 43.97 -3.63
N THR A 121 0.64 43.89 -4.06
CA THR A 121 1.67 44.89 -3.75
C THR A 121 1.90 45.88 -4.89
N LEU A 122 1.83 45.45 -6.16
CA LEU A 122 2.20 46.24 -7.32
C LEU A 122 1.00 46.57 -8.22
N ARG A 123 1.05 47.69 -8.93
CA ARG A 123 0.01 48.11 -9.89
C ARG A 123 0.62 48.61 -11.20
N GLY A 124 -0.21 48.69 -12.25
CA GLY A 124 0.17 49.29 -13.53
C GLY A 124 1.31 48.56 -14.24
N ALA A 125 2.32 49.31 -14.69
CA ALA A 125 3.46 48.78 -15.46
C ALA A 125 4.39 47.91 -14.62
N GLU A 126 4.68 48.29 -13.37
CA GLU A 126 5.55 47.54 -12.46
C GLU A 126 5.02 46.13 -12.18
N ARG A 127 3.69 46.00 -11.99
CA ARG A 127 3.03 44.70 -11.89
C ARG A 127 3.26 43.84 -13.12
N LYS A 128 3.12 44.41 -14.32
CA LYS A 128 3.32 43.66 -15.58
C LYS A 128 4.76 43.17 -15.70
N VAL A 129 5.74 44.01 -15.35
CA VAL A 129 7.16 43.62 -15.34
C VAL A 129 7.40 42.49 -14.35
N ALA A 130 6.90 42.60 -13.11
CA ALA A 130 7.03 41.56 -12.10
C ALA A 130 6.39 40.23 -12.53
N LEU A 131 5.20 40.27 -13.15
CA LEU A 131 4.55 39.07 -13.69
C LEU A 131 5.32 38.45 -14.85
N CYS A 132 5.93 39.24 -15.74
CA CYS A 132 6.81 38.71 -16.78
C CYS A 132 8.02 37.99 -16.16
N SER A 133 8.68 38.60 -15.17
CA SER A 133 9.79 37.97 -14.44
C SER A 133 9.37 36.67 -13.76
N LEU A 134 8.16 36.62 -13.16
CA LEU A 134 7.61 35.40 -12.56
C LEU A 134 7.44 34.30 -13.60
N VAL A 135 6.92 34.62 -14.79
CA VAL A 135 6.77 33.65 -15.90
C VAL A 135 8.12 33.14 -16.39
N GLU A 136 9.13 34.01 -16.48
CA GLU A 136 10.50 33.59 -16.84
C GLU A 136 11.08 32.60 -15.81
N GLN A 137 10.89 32.87 -14.53
CA GLN A 137 11.30 31.96 -13.45
C GLN A 137 10.55 30.62 -13.53
N GLU A 138 9.23 30.66 -13.75
CA GLU A 138 8.40 29.47 -13.96
C GLU A 138 8.95 28.62 -15.14
N MET A 139 9.24 29.25 -16.28
CA MET A 139 9.81 28.57 -17.44
C MET A 139 11.15 27.90 -17.14
N GLN A 140 12.03 28.56 -16.40
CA GLN A 140 13.33 27.98 -16.00
C GLN A 140 13.15 26.76 -15.10
N LEU A 141 12.23 26.82 -14.14
CA LEU A 141 11.92 25.71 -13.24
C LEU A 141 11.28 24.53 -13.99
N ILE A 142 10.32 24.77 -14.88
CA ILE A 142 9.73 23.73 -15.74
C ILE A 142 10.80 23.06 -16.60
N ALA A 143 11.71 23.85 -17.19
CA ALA A 143 12.81 23.33 -17.99
C ALA A 143 13.78 22.48 -17.14
N ALA A 144 14.06 22.89 -15.91
CA ALA A 144 14.89 22.12 -14.98
C ALA A 144 14.24 20.77 -14.61
N ILE A 145 12.94 20.78 -14.27
CA ILE A 145 12.17 19.57 -13.99
C ILE A 145 12.17 18.64 -15.22
N GLY A 146 11.92 19.18 -16.41
CA GLY A 146 11.92 18.43 -17.67
C GLY A 146 13.28 17.78 -17.97
N ARG A 147 14.40 18.49 -17.80
CA ARG A 147 15.75 17.92 -17.95
C ARG A 147 15.97 16.76 -16.97
N HIS A 148 15.53 16.92 -15.72
CA HIS A 148 15.65 15.86 -14.73
C HIS A 148 14.82 14.64 -15.09
N GLN A 149 13.58 14.84 -15.55
CA GLN A 149 12.70 13.78 -16.01
C GLN A 149 13.31 12.98 -17.15
N ILE A 150 13.89 13.63 -18.16
CA ILE A 150 14.56 12.96 -19.28
C ILE A 150 15.70 12.06 -18.79
N ASN A 151 16.54 12.56 -17.87
CA ASN A 151 17.65 11.78 -17.30
C ASN A 151 17.14 10.56 -16.50
N VAL A 152 16.10 10.74 -15.69
CA VAL A 152 15.50 9.66 -14.90
C VAL A 152 14.80 8.64 -15.79
N GLU A 153 14.09 9.08 -16.83
CA GLU A 153 13.48 8.20 -17.82
C GLU A 153 14.52 7.38 -18.58
N ALA A 154 15.68 7.94 -18.94
CA ALA A 154 16.78 7.20 -19.53
C ALA A 154 17.30 6.10 -18.58
N LYS A 155 17.58 6.44 -17.32
CA LYS A 155 18.01 5.45 -16.30
C LYS A 155 16.96 4.38 -16.03
N ASN A 156 15.69 4.76 -16.00
CA ASN A 156 14.57 3.85 -15.80
C ASN A 156 14.35 2.96 -17.01
N HIS A 157 14.61 3.44 -18.24
CA HIS A 157 14.55 2.63 -19.44
C HIS A 157 15.51 1.43 -19.34
N ASP A 158 16.76 1.66 -18.95
CA ASP A 158 17.74 0.57 -18.78
C ASP A 158 17.30 -0.45 -17.72
N LYS A 159 16.71 0.03 -16.61
CA LYS A 159 16.13 -0.85 -15.58
C LYS A 159 14.95 -1.66 -16.13
N ILE A 160 14.07 -1.05 -16.92
CA ILE A 160 12.92 -1.72 -17.55
C ILE A 160 13.40 -2.79 -18.52
N VAL A 161 14.41 -2.50 -19.35
CA VAL A 161 14.99 -3.46 -20.27
C VAL A 161 15.60 -4.64 -19.52
N ARG A 162 16.43 -4.38 -18.50
CA ARG A 162 17.01 -5.43 -17.64
C ARG A 162 15.93 -6.28 -16.97
N ASN A 163 14.89 -5.67 -16.42
CA ASN A 163 13.78 -6.37 -15.79
C ASN A 163 13.00 -7.22 -16.81
N PHE A 164 12.80 -6.72 -18.03
CA PHE A 164 12.17 -7.46 -19.10
C PHE A 164 12.99 -8.71 -19.48
N LEU A 165 14.31 -8.53 -19.70
CA LEU A 165 15.21 -9.64 -20.03
C LEU A 165 15.29 -10.68 -18.91
N ASN A 166 15.34 -10.25 -17.65
CA ASN A 166 15.32 -11.14 -16.50
C ASN A 166 14.01 -11.94 -16.43
N LYS A 167 12.86 -11.30 -16.64
CA LYS A 167 11.56 -11.99 -16.69
C LYS A 167 11.48 -12.97 -17.85
N SER A 168 12.03 -12.63 -19.01
CA SER A 168 12.08 -13.57 -20.14
C SER A 168 13.02 -14.74 -19.91
N ALA A 169 14.08 -14.59 -19.11
CA ALA A 169 15.07 -15.65 -18.85
C ALA A 169 14.77 -16.49 -17.59
N ALA A 170 13.75 -16.15 -16.81
CA ALA A 170 13.46 -16.79 -15.52
C ALA A 170 12.88 -18.21 -15.68
N PRO A 171 13.39 -19.24 -14.99
CA PRO A 171 12.90 -20.61 -15.11
C PRO A 171 11.44 -20.76 -14.64
N HIS A 172 10.82 -21.89 -14.96
CA HIS A 172 9.51 -22.23 -14.43
C HIS A 172 9.63 -22.77 -13.00
N HIS A 173 8.87 -22.18 -12.07
CA HIS A 173 8.80 -22.59 -10.67
C HIS A 173 7.46 -23.25 -10.37
N TRP A 174 7.47 -24.39 -9.70
CA TRP A 174 6.29 -24.94 -9.03
C TRP A 174 6.67 -25.60 -7.71
N GLN A 175 5.69 -25.68 -6.80
CA GLN A 175 5.85 -26.41 -5.56
C GLN A 175 5.46 -27.87 -5.78
N SER A 176 6.34 -28.79 -5.41
CA SER A 176 6.02 -30.21 -5.29
C SER A 176 5.02 -30.42 -4.15
N ALA A 177 4.32 -31.56 -4.14
CA ALA A 177 3.45 -32.00 -3.06
C ALA A 177 4.14 -31.97 -1.67
N ASN A 178 5.47 -32.06 -1.65
CA ASN A 178 6.29 -32.02 -0.43
C ASN A 178 6.75 -30.59 -0.03
N GLY A 179 6.20 -29.53 -0.65
CA GLY A 179 6.55 -28.13 -0.37
C GLY A 179 7.90 -27.66 -0.92
N ARG A 180 8.66 -28.51 -1.62
CA ARG A 180 9.91 -28.14 -2.28
C ARG A 180 9.64 -27.39 -3.58
N LEU A 181 10.27 -26.24 -3.77
CA LEU A 181 10.25 -25.49 -5.02
C LEU A 181 11.15 -26.22 -6.04
N LEU A 182 10.58 -26.62 -7.17
CA LEU A 182 11.30 -27.22 -8.29
C LEU A 182 11.44 -26.19 -9.41
N GLU A 183 12.63 -26.15 -10.01
CA GLU A 183 12.94 -25.32 -11.17
C GLU A 183 13.07 -26.21 -12.41
N MET A 184 12.47 -25.79 -13.52
CA MET A 184 12.64 -26.45 -14.81
C MET A 184 12.89 -25.41 -15.89
N ASP A 185 13.90 -25.72 -16.70
CA ASP A 185 14.19 -25.02 -17.93
C ASP A 185 13.63 -25.81 -19.13
N THR A 186 12.89 -25.10 -19.96
CA THR A 186 12.54 -25.51 -21.32
C THR A 186 13.59 -25.01 -22.30
N ALA A 187 13.60 -25.55 -23.53
CA ALA A 187 14.46 -25.03 -24.59
C ALA A 187 14.24 -23.53 -24.87
N GLU A 188 13.00 -23.03 -24.68
CA GLU A 188 12.67 -21.62 -24.79
C GLU A 188 13.30 -20.78 -23.68
N ASP A 189 13.42 -21.33 -22.46
CA ASP A 189 14.05 -20.66 -21.31
C ASP A 189 15.55 -20.50 -21.53
N ILE A 190 16.19 -21.56 -22.04
CA ILE A 190 17.62 -21.56 -22.40
C ILE A 190 17.89 -20.52 -23.49
N ARG A 191 17.09 -20.53 -24.56
CA ARG A 191 17.24 -19.53 -25.64
C ARG A 191 17.04 -18.10 -25.15
N ALA A 192 16.05 -17.84 -24.30
CA ALA A 192 15.84 -16.52 -23.74
C ALA A 192 17.00 -16.06 -22.83
N ARG A 193 17.67 -16.99 -22.16
CA ARG A 193 18.88 -16.74 -21.35
C ARG A 193 20.07 -16.41 -22.22
N GLU A 194 20.32 -17.17 -23.29
CA GLU A 194 21.36 -16.89 -24.27
C GLU A 194 21.19 -15.49 -24.88
N LEU A 195 19.97 -15.13 -25.31
CA LEU A 195 19.67 -13.82 -25.87
C LEU A 195 19.88 -12.68 -24.85
N LYS A 196 19.53 -12.91 -23.59
CA LYS A 196 19.80 -11.95 -22.50
C LYS A 196 21.31 -11.77 -22.29
N GLU A 197 22.09 -12.84 -22.28
CA GLU A 197 23.54 -12.80 -22.11
C GLU A 197 24.21 -12.04 -23.26
N LEU A 198 23.84 -12.36 -24.51
CA LEU A 198 24.30 -11.62 -25.68
C LEU A 198 23.94 -10.12 -25.62
N TYR A 199 22.74 -9.79 -25.12
CA TYR A 199 22.34 -8.40 -24.97
C TYR A 199 23.22 -7.68 -23.94
N ASN A 200 23.48 -8.33 -22.81
CA ASN A 200 24.37 -7.79 -21.78
C ASN A 200 25.78 -7.59 -22.34
N GLU A 201 26.35 -8.57 -23.04
CA GLU A 201 27.68 -8.49 -23.69
C GLU A 201 27.78 -7.27 -24.64
N ILE A 202 26.77 -7.05 -25.49
CA ILE A 202 26.79 -5.99 -26.50
C ILE A 202 26.44 -4.62 -25.92
N SER A 203 25.73 -4.58 -24.79
CA SER A 203 25.43 -3.33 -24.09
C SER A 203 26.64 -2.75 -23.34
N LEU A 204 27.72 -3.53 -23.14
CA LEU A 204 28.92 -3.08 -22.46
C LEU A 204 29.78 -2.20 -23.39
N TYR A 205 29.98 -0.95 -22.98
CA TYR A 205 30.76 0.05 -23.74
C TYR A 205 32.24 0.10 -23.37
N THR A 206 32.64 -0.47 -22.21
CA THR A 206 33.99 -0.35 -21.63
C THR A 206 34.85 -1.59 -21.90
N VAL A 207 34.79 -2.12 -23.13
CA VAL A 207 35.33 -3.42 -23.49
C VAL A 207 36.43 -3.24 -24.53
N ASP A 208 37.49 -4.04 -24.44
CA ASP A 208 38.58 -3.99 -25.43
C ASP A 208 38.08 -4.33 -26.85
N LYS A 209 38.78 -3.80 -27.86
CA LYS A 209 38.48 -3.97 -29.29
C LYS A 209 38.32 -5.44 -29.69
N GLN A 210 39.17 -6.34 -29.18
CA GLN A 210 39.11 -7.77 -29.51
C GLN A 210 37.90 -8.47 -28.89
N GLN A 211 37.61 -8.14 -27.63
CA GLN A 211 36.43 -8.66 -26.93
C GLN A 211 35.14 -8.17 -27.59
N ARG A 212 35.08 -6.87 -27.97
CA ARG A 212 33.95 -6.31 -28.72
C ARG A 212 33.72 -7.00 -30.06
N LEU A 213 34.79 -7.26 -30.82
CA LEU A 213 34.71 -8.01 -32.08
C LEU A 213 34.15 -9.41 -31.86
N THR A 214 34.52 -10.07 -30.76
CA THR A 214 34.01 -11.38 -30.39
C THR A 214 32.50 -11.34 -30.11
N PHE A 215 32.03 -10.36 -29.34
CA PHE A 215 30.60 -10.17 -29.06
C PHE A 215 29.78 -9.90 -30.33
N LEU A 216 30.31 -9.05 -31.23
CA LEU A 216 29.66 -8.75 -32.51
C LEU A 216 29.56 -10.00 -33.41
N LYS A 217 30.61 -10.84 -33.46
CA LYS A 217 30.58 -12.11 -34.19
C LYS A 217 29.58 -13.09 -33.60
N LYS A 218 29.52 -13.22 -32.26
CA LYS A 218 28.51 -14.04 -31.58
C LYS A 218 27.08 -13.59 -31.93
N LEU A 219 26.82 -12.28 -31.88
CA LEU A 219 25.52 -11.71 -32.26
C LEU A 219 25.16 -12.03 -33.71
N LYS A 220 26.10 -11.76 -34.62
CA LYS A 220 25.90 -12.00 -36.06
C LYS A 220 25.52 -13.45 -36.33
N ASN A 221 26.17 -14.41 -35.66
CA ASN A 221 25.86 -15.82 -35.81
C ASN A 221 24.48 -16.19 -35.21
N SER A 222 24.14 -15.66 -34.04
CA SER A 222 22.84 -15.94 -33.39
C SER A 222 21.64 -15.39 -34.18
N VAL A 223 21.78 -14.24 -34.80
CA VAL A 223 20.67 -13.56 -35.52
C VAL A 223 20.51 -14.09 -36.95
N LYS A 224 21.56 -14.67 -37.55
CA LYS A 224 21.54 -15.29 -38.90
C LYS A 224 20.62 -16.49 -39.06
N GLU A 225 20.12 -17.05 -37.96
CA GLU A 225 19.17 -18.17 -37.97
C GLU A 225 17.83 -17.81 -38.65
N HIS A 226 17.53 -16.51 -38.83
CA HIS A 226 16.29 -16.05 -39.43
C HIS A 226 16.52 -15.05 -40.56
N GLU A 227 15.75 -15.18 -41.65
CA GLU A 227 15.84 -14.28 -42.81
C GLU A 227 14.70 -13.25 -42.77
N CYS A 228 14.97 -12.05 -42.24
CA CYS A 228 14.00 -10.95 -42.25
C CYS A 228 14.70 -9.58 -42.28
N GLN A 229 13.97 -8.52 -42.66
CA GLN A 229 14.54 -7.16 -42.76
C GLN A 229 15.26 -6.71 -41.48
N LEU A 230 14.68 -7.00 -40.31
CA LEU A 230 15.28 -6.64 -39.03
C LEU A 230 16.66 -7.29 -38.82
N VAL A 231 16.82 -8.55 -39.25
CA VAL A 231 18.10 -9.28 -39.18
C VAL A 231 19.12 -8.66 -40.12
N TRP A 232 18.72 -8.35 -41.36
CA TRP A 232 19.58 -7.68 -42.34
C TRP A 232 20.08 -6.32 -41.84
N ASP A 233 19.17 -5.51 -41.27
CA ASP A 233 19.53 -4.21 -40.70
C ASP A 233 20.52 -4.36 -39.53
N ILE A 234 20.33 -5.38 -38.66
CA ILE A 234 21.27 -5.67 -37.57
C ILE A 234 22.64 -6.07 -38.13
N ILE A 235 22.69 -6.96 -39.12
CA ILE A 235 23.94 -7.44 -39.71
C ILE A 235 24.70 -6.29 -40.40
N ASP A 236 24.02 -5.44 -41.16
CA ASP A 236 24.63 -4.26 -41.82
C ASP A 236 25.27 -3.32 -40.79
N LEU A 237 24.56 -3.03 -39.69
CA LEU A 237 25.12 -2.19 -38.62
C LEU A 237 26.31 -2.85 -37.91
N ILE A 238 26.29 -4.18 -37.71
CA ILE A 238 27.42 -4.92 -37.15
C ILE A 238 28.63 -4.82 -38.08
N ASP A 239 28.45 -5.10 -39.38
CA ASP A 239 29.53 -5.08 -40.36
C ASP A 239 30.11 -3.67 -40.51
N ARG A 240 29.26 -2.65 -40.43
CA ARG A 240 29.68 -1.25 -40.36
C ARG A 240 30.46 -0.94 -39.07
N GLU A 241 30.06 -1.45 -37.91
CA GLU A 241 30.84 -1.26 -36.67
C GLU A 241 32.22 -1.91 -36.80
N ILE A 242 32.28 -3.12 -37.36
CA ILE A 242 33.54 -3.85 -37.57
C ILE A 242 34.48 -3.10 -38.53
N ASP A 243 33.98 -2.61 -39.67
CA ASP A 243 34.78 -1.82 -40.62
C ASP A 243 35.30 -0.53 -39.98
N LEU A 244 34.45 0.23 -39.29
CA LEU A 244 34.85 1.47 -38.62
C LEU A 244 35.86 1.22 -37.48
N MET A 245 35.70 0.13 -36.74
CA MET A 245 36.69 -0.29 -35.74
C MET A 245 38.02 -0.69 -36.40
N SER A 246 37.99 -1.39 -37.54
CA SER A 246 39.21 -1.77 -38.26
C SER A 246 40.05 -0.57 -38.71
N ARG A 247 39.40 0.58 -38.91
CA ARG A 247 40.02 1.88 -39.27
C ARG A 247 40.41 2.74 -38.05
N ASP A 248 40.39 2.18 -36.84
CA ASP A 248 40.76 2.84 -35.59
C ASP A 248 39.97 4.13 -35.29
N ILE A 249 38.70 4.17 -35.66
CA ILE A 249 37.80 5.27 -35.28
C ILE A 249 37.58 5.25 -33.76
N LYS A 250 37.69 6.43 -33.14
CA LYS A 250 37.51 6.61 -31.70
C LYS A 250 36.14 6.15 -31.23
N GLU A 251 36.09 5.49 -30.07
CA GLU A 251 34.88 4.84 -29.54
C GLU A 251 33.68 5.77 -29.34
N HIS A 252 33.90 7.03 -28.93
CA HIS A 252 32.82 8.01 -28.75
C HIS A 252 32.07 8.31 -30.05
N ASN A 253 32.72 8.19 -31.22
CA ASN A 253 32.07 8.37 -32.52
C ASN A 253 31.19 7.17 -32.90
N LEU A 254 31.39 6.01 -32.25
CA LEU A 254 30.61 4.79 -32.47
C LEU A 254 29.40 4.67 -31.54
N GLU A 255 29.23 5.57 -30.56
CA GLU A 255 28.17 5.49 -29.55
C GLU A 255 26.78 5.40 -30.17
N GLY A 256 26.49 6.24 -31.17
CA GLY A 256 25.21 6.21 -31.89
C GLY A 256 24.96 4.90 -32.64
N LEU A 257 26.00 4.35 -33.27
CA LEU A 257 25.92 3.07 -33.98
C LEU A 257 25.68 1.91 -33.01
N ARG A 258 26.42 1.87 -31.90
CA ARG A 258 26.27 0.86 -30.84
C ARG A 258 24.87 0.90 -30.21
N LYS A 259 24.34 2.10 -29.92
CA LYS A 259 22.96 2.27 -29.42
C LYS A 259 21.92 1.75 -30.41
N ARG A 260 22.12 1.98 -31.72
CA ARG A 260 21.23 1.46 -32.76
C ARG A 260 21.26 -0.07 -32.83
N ILE A 261 22.44 -0.69 -32.78
CA ILE A 261 22.59 -2.15 -32.73
C ILE A 261 21.85 -2.72 -31.51
N CYS A 262 22.09 -2.17 -30.31
CA CYS A 262 21.39 -2.59 -29.09
C CYS A 262 19.86 -2.42 -29.21
N THR A 263 19.39 -1.34 -29.83
CA THR A 263 17.94 -1.06 -29.99
C THR A 263 17.28 -2.07 -30.93
N LEU A 264 17.88 -2.32 -32.10
CA LEU A 264 17.38 -3.31 -33.05
C LEU A 264 17.46 -4.73 -32.49
N PHE A 265 18.54 -5.06 -31.78
CA PHE A 265 18.66 -6.36 -31.13
C PHE A 265 17.61 -6.53 -30.02
N LEU A 266 17.31 -5.48 -29.25
CA LEU A 266 16.19 -5.53 -28.29
C LEU A 266 14.83 -5.75 -28.99
N GLN A 267 14.61 -5.17 -30.16
CA GLN A 267 13.42 -5.42 -30.97
C GLN A 267 13.37 -6.88 -31.46
N TYR A 268 14.52 -7.44 -31.86
CA TYR A 268 14.65 -8.85 -32.21
C TYR A 268 14.27 -9.75 -31.02
N ILE A 269 14.83 -9.50 -29.83
CA ILE A 269 14.49 -10.24 -28.59
C ILE A 269 13.01 -10.10 -28.23
N LYS A 270 12.40 -8.94 -28.49
CA LYS A 270 10.97 -8.70 -28.23
C LYS A 270 10.04 -9.37 -29.25
N THR A 271 10.55 -9.95 -30.32
CA THR A 271 9.71 -10.57 -31.35
C THR A 271 9.44 -12.03 -31.00
N PRO A 272 8.16 -12.45 -30.80
CA PRO A 272 7.84 -13.82 -30.40
C PRO A 272 8.35 -14.92 -31.33
N ALA A 273 8.55 -14.62 -32.61
CA ALA A 273 9.11 -15.56 -33.57
C ALA A 273 10.57 -15.96 -33.25
N PHE A 274 11.33 -15.06 -32.61
CA PHE A 274 12.74 -15.27 -32.26
C PHE A 274 12.94 -15.59 -30.77
N ASN A 275 11.97 -15.18 -29.93
CA ASN A 275 11.92 -15.49 -28.51
C ASN A 275 10.47 -15.89 -28.11
N PRO A 276 10.12 -17.18 -28.22
CA PRO A 276 8.75 -17.67 -27.99
C PRO A 276 8.18 -17.29 -26.62
N LYS A 277 9.03 -17.28 -25.60
CA LYS A 277 8.64 -16.98 -24.21
C LYS A 277 8.10 -15.56 -24.01
N VAL A 278 8.57 -14.63 -24.84
CA VAL A 278 8.11 -13.24 -24.81
C VAL A 278 6.64 -13.11 -25.22
N ALA A 279 6.06 -14.08 -25.94
CA ALA A 279 4.64 -14.09 -26.29
C ALA A 279 3.71 -14.01 -25.07
N LYS A 280 4.12 -14.61 -23.93
CA LYS A 280 3.35 -14.55 -22.67
C LYS A 280 3.53 -13.22 -21.93
N LEU A 281 4.67 -12.56 -22.15
CA LEU A 281 5.03 -11.29 -21.50
C LEU A 281 4.48 -10.07 -22.26
N LEU A 282 4.31 -10.20 -23.57
CA LEU A 282 3.72 -9.15 -24.41
C LEU A 282 2.20 -9.24 -24.40
N LYS A 283 1.57 -8.10 -24.17
CA LYS A 283 0.12 -7.92 -24.32
C LYS A 283 -0.25 -7.78 -25.81
N VAL A 284 0.07 -8.78 -26.63
CA VAL A 284 -0.29 -8.78 -28.06
C VAL A 284 -1.47 -9.73 -28.26
N TYR A 285 -2.58 -9.19 -28.75
CA TYR A 285 -3.77 -9.98 -29.09
C TYR A 285 -3.44 -10.88 -30.28
N LYS A 286 -3.65 -12.19 -30.14
CA LYS A 286 -3.29 -13.19 -31.15
C LYS A 286 -4.26 -13.20 -32.35
N LYS A 287 -5.42 -12.54 -32.26
CA LYS A 287 -6.45 -12.51 -33.32
C LYS A 287 -6.99 -11.08 -33.58
N PRO A 288 -7.10 -10.64 -34.86
CA PRO A 288 -7.67 -9.33 -35.22
C PRO A 288 -9.13 -9.13 -34.79
N SER A 289 -9.92 -10.20 -34.75
CA SER A 289 -11.34 -10.17 -34.39
C SER A 289 -11.58 -9.76 -32.92
N GLU A 290 -10.60 -9.99 -32.04
CA GLU A 290 -10.67 -9.62 -30.61
C GLU A 290 -10.38 -8.12 -30.36
N LEU A 291 -9.77 -7.44 -31.35
CA LEU A 291 -9.38 -6.02 -31.26
C LEU A 291 -10.55 -5.06 -31.49
N LYS A 292 -11.48 -5.41 -32.39
CA LYS A 292 -12.55 -4.50 -32.85
C LYS A 292 -13.44 -3.94 -31.72
N HIS A 293 -13.67 -4.70 -30.66
CA HIS A 293 -14.54 -4.29 -29.55
C HIS A 293 -13.78 -3.73 -28.33
N LYS A 294 -12.44 -3.68 -28.37
CA LYS A 294 -11.59 -3.28 -27.23
C LYS A 294 -10.71 -2.07 -27.50
N MET A 295 -10.66 -1.59 -28.75
CA MET A 295 -9.92 -0.41 -29.17
C MET A 295 -10.83 0.82 -29.23
N PHE A 296 -10.38 1.92 -28.65
CA PHE A 296 -11.08 3.19 -28.55
C PHE A 296 -10.20 4.31 -29.08
N PHE A 297 -10.83 5.31 -29.71
CA PHE A 297 -10.13 6.46 -30.25
C PHE A 297 -9.92 7.52 -29.16
N CYS A 298 -8.67 7.92 -28.96
CA CYS A 298 -8.35 9.04 -28.09
C CYS A 298 -8.38 10.36 -28.86
N HIS A 299 -9.18 11.32 -28.39
CA HIS A 299 -9.27 12.64 -29.03
C HIS A 299 -8.02 13.53 -28.85
N GLY A 300 -7.21 13.31 -27.81
CA GLY A 300 -5.99 14.09 -27.58
C GLY A 300 -4.82 13.69 -28.48
N CYS A 301 -4.45 12.40 -28.51
CA CYS A 301 -3.32 11.91 -29.31
C CYS A 301 -3.71 11.34 -30.68
N HIS A 302 -5.00 11.29 -31.01
CA HIS A 302 -5.54 10.71 -32.25
C HIS A 302 -5.14 9.25 -32.51
N ARG A 303 -4.87 8.47 -31.45
CA ARG A 303 -4.49 7.05 -31.54
C ARG A 303 -5.62 6.14 -31.08
N TYR A 304 -5.71 4.96 -31.70
CA TYR A 304 -6.54 3.85 -31.22
C TYR A 304 -5.80 3.09 -30.11
N LEU A 305 -6.38 3.05 -28.91
CA LEU A 305 -5.80 2.47 -27.71
C LEU A 305 -6.77 1.50 -27.04
N CYS A 306 -6.29 0.63 -26.16
CA CYS A 306 -7.16 -0.34 -25.48
C CYS A 306 -8.00 0.33 -24.40
N SER A 307 -9.14 -0.26 -24.01
CA SER A 307 -9.96 0.25 -22.90
C SER A 307 -9.20 0.49 -21.60
N ALA A 308 -8.14 -0.28 -21.33
CA ALA A 308 -7.31 -0.13 -20.14
C ALA A 308 -6.48 1.17 -20.12
N ASP A 309 -6.23 1.75 -21.30
CA ASP A 309 -5.47 2.99 -21.46
C ASP A 309 -6.32 4.23 -21.21
N PHE A 310 -7.62 4.07 -20.97
CA PHE A 310 -8.55 5.15 -20.64
C PHE A 310 -8.89 5.12 -19.14
N GLY A 311 -9.19 6.29 -18.60
CA GLY A 311 -9.79 6.43 -17.27
C GLY A 311 -11.32 6.27 -17.38
N SER A 312 -11.93 5.81 -16.30
CA SER A 312 -13.39 5.87 -16.13
C SER A 312 -13.71 7.22 -15.47
N CYS A 313 -14.67 7.97 -16.00
CA CYS A 313 -15.14 9.19 -15.34
C CYS A 313 -16.09 8.84 -14.18
N ALA A 314 -16.27 9.78 -13.24
CA ALA A 314 -17.17 9.64 -12.09
C ALA A 314 -18.62 9.26 -12.47
N SER A 315 -19.07 9.63 -13.67
CA SER A 315 -20.38 9.27 -14.23
C SER A 315 -20.45 7.86 -14.83
N GLY A 316 -19.39 7.06 -14.75
CA GLY A 316 -19.29 5.74 -15.38
C GLY A 316 -19.05 5.78 -16.90
N CYS A 317 -19.04 6.95 -17.52
CA CYS A 317 -18.64 7.14 -18.91
C CYS A 317 -17.13 7.04 -19.07
N ARG A 318 -16.64 6.41 -20.14
CA ARG A 318 -15.22 6.37 -20.46
C ARG A 318 -14.73 7.75 -20.87
N SER A 319 -13.56 8.15 -20.38
CA SER A 319 -12.92 9.39 -20.81
C SER A 319 -12.69 9.39 -22.32
N ARG A 320 -12.90 10.54 -22.96
CA ARG A 320 -12.57 10.75 -24.38
C ARG A 320 -11.06 10.78 -24.62
N TRP A 321 -10.28 10.95 -23.56
CA TRP A 321 -8.83 11.06 -23.60
C TRP A 321 -8.19 9.87 -22.90
N CYS A 322 -7.08 9.39 -23.44
CA CYS A 322 -6.30 8.34 -22.78
C CYS A 322 -5.60 8.89 -21.55
N ARG A 323 -5.23 8.01 -20.62
CA ARG A 323 -4.53 8.33 -19.36
C ARG A 323 -3.27 9.16 -19.59
N ASN A 324 -2.57 8.94 -20.70
CA ASN A 324 -1.38 9.73 -21.04
C ASN A 324 -1.75 11.18 -21.41
N CYS A 325 -2.78 11.38 -22.24
CA CYS A 325 -3.26 12.71 -22.59
C CYS A 325 -3.86 13.45 -21.38
N THR A 326 -4.69 12.77 -20.59
CA THR A 326 -5.23 13.35 -19.34
C THR A 326 -4.12 13.79 -18.40
N ARG A 327 -3.06 12.98 -18.26
CA ARG A 327 -1.90 13.35 -17.44
C ARG A 327 -1.14 14.56 -18.00
N LEU A 328 -0.89 14.59 -19.31
CA LEU A 328 -0.22 15.71 -19.95
C LEU A 328 -1.02 17.00 -19.79
N ASP A 329 -2.35 16.91 -19.89
CA ASP A 329 -3.24 18.05 -19.65
C ASP A 329 -3.20 18.51 -18.18
N ASN A 330 -3.17 17.58 -17.21
CA ASN A 330 -2.96 17.91 -15.81
C ASN A 330 -1.65 18.69 -15.61
N ILE A 331 -0.51 18.19 -16.10
CA ILE A 331 0.80 18.88 -15.99
C ILE A 331 0.74 20.28 -16.65
N ALA A 332 0.02 20.41 -17.75
CA ALA A 332 -0.08 21.66 -18.49
C ALA A 332 -1.05 22.69 -17.89
N ARG A 333 -2.11 22.24 -17.18
CA ARG A 333 -3.21 23.11 -16.74
C ARG A 333 -3.35 23.18 -15.22
N SER A 334 -3.77 22.10 -14.58
CA SER A 334 -4.19 22.13 -13.18
C SER A 334 -3.09 21.73 -12.19
N ARG A 335 -2.13 20.91 -12.64
CA ARG A 335 -0.98 20.41 -11.87
C ARG A 335 -1.41 19.77 -10.54
N ASP A 336 -2.56 19.12 -10.54
CA ASP A 336 -3.18 18.50 -9.38
C ASP A 336 -2.39 17.30 -8.88
N GLU A 337 -2.33 17.17 -7.55
CA GLU A 337 -1.62 16.08 -6.86
C GLU A 337 -2.56 14.95 -6.41
N ASP A 338 -2.76 13.95 -7.27
CA ASP A 338 -3.56 12.76 -6.94
C ASP A 338 -2.87 11.73 -6.04
N SER A 339 -1.61 11.99 -5.65
CA SER A 339 -0.74 10.98 -5.03
C SER A 339 -1.29 10.51 -3.67
N VAL A 340 -1.86 11.46 -2.93
CA VAL A 340 -2.45 11.24 -1.60
C VAL A 340 -3.70 10.37 -1.72
N TYR A 341 -4.63 10.72 -2.60
CA TYR A 341 -5.86 9.95 -2.82
C TYR A 341 -5.56 8.53 -3.34
N LYS A 342 -4.54 8.37 -4.17
CA LYS A 342 -4.05 7.03 -4.58
C LYS A 342 -3.52 6.21 -3.42
N SER A 343 -2.88 6.85 -2.43
CA SER A 343 -2.38 6.15 -1.23
C SER A 343 -3.53 5.73 -0.32
N ILE A 344 -4.52 6.60 -0.12
CA ILE A 344 -5.74 6.32 0.65
C ILE A 344 -6.50 5.15 0.01
N LEU A 345 -6.73 5.17 -1.30
CA LEU A 345 -7.41 4.10 -2.02
C LEU A 345 -6.66 2.77 -1.97
N ARG A 346 -5.33 2.79 -2.10
CA ARG A 346 -4.49 1.59 -1.99
C ARG A 346 -4.58 0.96 -0.60
N ARG A 347 -4.52 1.79 0.45
CA ARG A 347 -4.66 1.31 1.83
C ARG A 347 -6.07 0.75 2.06
N LEU A 348 -7.11 1.47 1.67
CA LEU A 348 -8.50 1.01 1.76
C LEU A 348 -8.69 -0.38 1.13
N ARG A 349 -8.19 -0.58 -0.09
CA ARG A 349 -8.26 -1.88 -0.78
C ARG A 349 -7.48 -2.97 -0.06
N THR A 350 -6.34 -2.62 0.55
CA THR A 350 -5.50 -3.58 1.29
C THR A 350 -6.18 -3.99 2.59
N ASP A 351 -6.75 -3.03 3.32
CA ASP A 351 -7.43 -3.27 4.59
C ASP A 351 -8.72 -4.07 4.38
N GLU A 352 -9.51 -3.72 3.37
CA GLU A 352 -10.71 -4.49 3.02
C GLU A 352 -10.39 -5.90 2.56
N HIS A 353 -9.33 -6.10 1.78
CA HIS A 353 -8.91 -7.44 1.37
C HIS A 353 -8.44 -8.31 2.55
N ARG A 354 -7.91 -7.70 3.63
CA ARG A 354 -7.53 -8.42 4.86
C ARG A 354 -8.74 -8.84 5.68
N LEU A 355 -9.78 -8.01 5.71
CA LEU A 355 -11.01 -8.30 6.45
C LEU A 355 -11.88 -9.31 5.69
N GLN A 356 -12.02 -9.14 4.37
CA GLN A 356 -12.95 -9.91 3.56
C GLN A 356 -12.50 -10.02 2.10
N THR A 357 -12.40 -11.25 1.61
CA THR A 357 -11.86 -11.52 0.28
C THR A 357 -12.82 -11.13 -0.86
N GLU A 358 -14.13 -11.04 -0.60
CA GLU A 358 -15.17 -10.79 -1.61
C GLU A 358 -15.64 -9.33 -1.74
N ALA A 359 -15.04 -8.38 -1.00
CA ALA A 359 -15.45 -6.99 -1.05
C ALA A 359 -15.28 -6.41 -2.48
N THR A 360 -16.37 -5.99 -3.12
CA THR A 360 -16.38 -5.54 -4.53
C THR A 360 -16.31 -4.02 -4.68
N ILE A 361 -16.97 -3.27 -3.80
CA ILE A 361 -17.12 -1.81 -3.90
C ILE A 361 -15.78 -1.05 -3.88
N PRO A 362 -14.82 -1.31 -2.95
CA PRO A 362 -13.53 -0.60 -2.92
C PRO A 362 -12.70 -0.74 -4.21
N PHE A 363 -12.90 -1.83 -4.96
CA PHE A 363 -12.18 -2.11 -6.20
C PHE A 363 -12.81 -1.45 -7.43
N LEU A 364 -14.09 -1.08 -7.34
CA LEU A 364 -14.79 -0.33 -8.39
C LEU A 364 -14.44 1.17 -8.35
N LEU A 365 -14.15 1.72 -7.17
CA LEU A 365 -13.79 3.12 -7.00
C LEU A 365 -12.50 3.51 -7.72
N GLN A 366 -12.49 4.70 -8.31
CA GLN A 366 -11.31 5.35 -8.86
C GLN A 366 -10.74 6.39 -7.89
N VAL A 367 -9.65 7.05 -8.29
CA VAL A 367 -8.94 8.01 -7.44
C VAL A 367 -9.79 9.28 -7.25
N GLU A 368 -10.46 9.70 -8.31
CA GLU A 368 -11.36 10.85 -8.37
C GLU A 368 -12.56 10.67 -7.43
N ASP A 369 -13.04 9.43 -7.30
CA ASP A 369 -14.13 9.09 -6.37
C ASP A 369 -13.69 9.25 -4.90
N ILE A 370 -12.45 8.87 -4.58
CA ILE A 370 -11.87 9.05 -3.25
C ILE A 370 -11.56 10.51 -2.97
N GLN A 371 -11.11 11.26 -3.97
CA GLN A 371 -10.95 12.71 -3.85
C GLN A 371 -12.29 13.37 -3.52
N TYR A 372 -13.36 13.03 -4.25
CA TYR A 372 -14.70 13.55 -3.98
C TYR A 372 -15.17 13.20 -2.56
N LEU A 373 -15.01 11.95 -2.14
CA LEU A 373 -15.34 11.55 -0.77
C LEU A 373 -14.56 12.36 0.26
N THR A 374 -13.25 12.49 0.08
CA THR A 374 -12.38 13.17 1.04
C THR A 374 -12.71 14.67 1.11
N GLU A 375 -12.74 15.36 -0.03
CA GLU A 375 -12.88 16.81 -0.08
C GLU A 375 -14.33 17.29 0.06
N LYS A 376 -15.27 16.67 -0.67
CA LYS A 376 -16.65 17.18 -0.76
C LYS A 376 -17.57 16.58 0.30
N VAL A 377 -17.42 15.29 0.59
CA VAL A 377 -18.26 14.64 1.62
C VAL A 377 -17.69 14.92 3.00
N TRP A 378 -16.42 14.61 3.24
CA TRP A 378 -15.78 14.68 4.56
C TRP A 378 -15.01 15.98 4.84
N GLY A 379 -14.89 16.90 3.87
CA GLY A 379 -14.30 18.22 4.09
C GLY A 379 -12.80 18.21 4.38
N SER A 380 -12.07 17.17 3.93
CA SER A 380 -10.62 16.99 4.12
C SER A 380 -10.19 16.96 5.58
N CYS A 381 -11.08 16.56 6.49
CA CYS A 381 -10.83 16.48 7.92
C CYS A 381 -11.22 15.09 8.45
N SER A 382 -10.54 14.62 9.50
CA SER A 382 -11.05 13.50 10.28
C SER A 382 -12.34 13.87 11.00
N ALA A 383 -13.20 12.88 11.19
CA ALA A 383 -14.51 13.08 11.79
C ALA A 383 -14.45 13.40 13.30
N LEU A 384 -13.43 12.92 14.04
CA LEU A 384 -13.36 13.07 15.49
C LEU A 384 -12.42 14.21 15.94
N ASN A 385 -11.14 14.17 15.57
CA ASN A 385 -10.13 15.16 15.99
C ASN A 385 -9.98 16.37 15.04
N GLY A 386 -10.67 16.36 13.88
CA GLY A 386 -10.61 17.45 12.90
C GLY A 386 -9.24 17.63 12.23
N SER A 387 -8.35 16.65 12.28
CA SER A 387 -7.04 16.69 11.64
C SER A 387 -7.18 16.83 10.13
N ARG A 388 -6.41 17.76 9.55
CA ARG A 388 -6.37 18.06 8.10
C ARG A 388 -5.21 17.40 7.38
N ASP A 389 -4.42 16.57 8.07
CA ASP A 389 -3.31 15.87 7.44
C ASP A 389 -3.82 14.69 6.60
N LEU A 390 -4.05 14.95 5.30
CA LEU A 390 -4.56 13.97 4.35
C LEU A 390 -3.75 12.66 4.31
N TYR A 391 -2.46 12.70 4.65
CA TYR A 391 -1.61 11.49 4.69
C TYR A 391 -1.92 10.59 5.89
N ASN A 392 -2.46 11.17 6.96
CA ASN A 392 -2.85 10.47 8.17
C ASN A 392 -4.33 10.02 8.15
N LEU A 393 -5.14 10.55 7.23
CA LEU A 393 -6.55 10.21 7.09
C LEU A 393 -6.76 8.85 6.43
N VAL A 394 -7.66 8.03 6.97
CA VAL A 394 -7.98 6.65 6.61
C VAL A 394 -9.51 6.52 6.54
N PHE A 395 -10.01 5.82 5.51
CA PHE A 395 -11.40 5.40 5.49
C PHE A 395 -11.55 4.07 6.23
N ALA A 396 -12.37 4.07 7.28
CA ALA A 396 -12.78 2.88 8.01
C ALA A 396 -14.25 2.54 7.71
N ARG A 397 -14.67 1.30 8.00
CA ARG A 397 -16.09 0.92 8.01
C ARG A 397 -16.78 1.68 9.14
N TRP A 398 -17.95 2.25 8.88
CA TRP A 398 -18.77 2.85 9.94
C TRP A 398 -19.39 1.74 10.79
N GLU A 399 -20.15 0.84 10.17
CA GLU A 399 -20.62 -0.41 10.77
C GLU A 399 -19.68 -1.56 10.43
N HIS A 400 -19.08 -2.17 11.45
CA HIS A 400 -18.10 -3.25 11.31
C HIS A 400 -18.65 -4.49 10.59
N GLN A 401 -19.94 -4.78 10.82
CA GLN A 401 -20.64 -5.96 10.27
C GLN A 401 -20.97 -5.83 8.78
N LYS A 402 -21.02 -4.60 8.25
CA LYS A 402 -21.36 -4.35 6.85
C LYS A 402 -20.09 -4.09 6.05
N ASP A 403 -20.10 -4.49 4.79
CA ASP A 403 -19.02 -4.21 3.86
C ASP A 403 -18.76 -2.71 3.73
N TRP A 404 -17.51 -2.35 3.49
CA TRP A 404 -17.17 -0.96 3.24
C TRP A 404 -17.85 -0.46 1.96
N SER A 405 -18.46 0.72 2.07
CA SER A 405 -19.04 1.43 0.94
C SER A 405 -18.98 2.94 1.19
N PRO A 406 -19.15 3.77 0.14
CA PRO A 406 -19.25 5.22 0.31
C PRO A 406 -20.33 5.68 1.31
N TRP A 407 -21.30 4.82 1.61
CA TRP A 407 -22.41 5.03 2.55
C TRP A 407 -22.36 4.10 3.78
N ASN A 408 -21.21 3.49 4.03
CA ASN A 408 -20.85 2.78 5.26
C ASN A 408 -19.36 3.05 5.55
N CYS A 409 -18.99 4.33 5.53
CA CYS A 409 -17.59 4.72 5.75
C CYS A 409 -17.47 5.88 6.73
N ILE A 410 -16.33 6.01 7.37
CA ILE A 410 -15.96 7.17 8.16
C ILE A 410 -14.50 7.54 7.87
N LEU A 411 -14.22 8.84 7.74
CA LEU A 411 -12.87 9.35 7.55
C LEU A 411 -12.26 9.67 8.91
N LEU A 412 -11.22 8.92 9.29
CA LEU A 412 -10.57 9.01 10.60
C LEU A 412 -9.06 9.17 10.45
N SER A 413 -8.38 9.68 11.45
CA SER A 413 -6.92 9.52 11.54
C SER A 413 -6.54 8.06 11.82
N LYS A 414 -5.29 7.66 11.54
CA LYS A 414 -4.80 6.31 11.86
C LYS A 414 -5.02 5.93 13.33
N GLU A 415 -4.81 6.88 14.23
CA GLU A 415 -4.95 6.71 15.68
C GLU A 415 -6.41 6.49 16.07
N GLU A 416 -7.32 7.29 15.53
CA GLU A 416 -8.77 7.14 15.73
C GLU A 416 -9.31 5.84 15.16
N THR A 417 -8.77 5.41 14.02
CA THR A 417 -9.20 4.17 13.36
C THR A 417 -9.01 2.99 14.29
N TYR A 418 -7.91 2.94 15.04
CA TYR A 418 -7.68 1.88 16.02
C TYR A 418 -8.75 1.89 17.12
N ALA A 419 -9.07 3.06 17.67
CA ALA A 419 -10.11 3.20 18.69
C ALA A 419 -11.50 2.80 18.15
N HIS A 420 -11.85 3.27 16.96
CA HIS A 420 -13.12 2.97 16.30
C HIS A 420 -13.27 1.47 15.98
N THR A 421 -12.17 0.78 15.65
CA THR A 421 -12.18 -0.67 15.37
C THR A 421 -12.52 -1.52 16.60
N GLN A 422 -12.30 -0.99 17.81
CA GLN A 422 -12.65 -1.68 19.06
C GLN A 422 -14.10 -1.44 19.50
N VAL A 423 -14.85 -0.60 18.79
CA VAL A 423 -16.25 -0.30 19.11
C VAL A 423 -17.16 -1.38 18.54
N GLU A 424 -17.84 -2.11 19.42
CA GLU A 424 -18.82 -3.15 19.01
C GLU A 424 -20.18 -2.54 18.61
N ASP A 425 -20.67 -1.56 19.37
CA ASP A 425 -21.95 -0.88 19.11
C ASP A 425 -21.76 0.64 18.99
N ILE A 426 -22.06 1.15 17.79
CA ILE A 426 -21.94 2.56 17.42
C ILE A 426 -22.93 3.42 18.22
N HIS A 427 -24.15 2.92 18.44
CA HIS A 427 -25.21 3.68 19.11
C HIS A 427 -24.95 3.86 20.60
N GLN A 428 -24.14 2.98 21.20
CA GLN A 428 -23.69 3.12 22.58
C GLN A 428 -22.43 3.97 22.70
N ALA A 429 -21.55 3.96 21.69
CA ALA A 429 -20.27 4.63 21.73
C ALA A 429 -20.31 6.10 21.29
N TYR A 430 -21.19 6.46 20.35
CA TYR A 430 -21.26 7.81 19.78
C TYR A 430 -22.56 8.54 20.15
N GLU A 431 -22.48 9.86 20.27
CA GLU A 431 -23.64 10.71 20.52
C GLU A 431 -24.60 10.71 19.31
N THR A 432 -25.91 10.79 19.56
CA THR A 432 -26.95 10.75 18.52
C THR A 432 -26.80 11.88 17.48
N THR A 433 -26.36 13.07 17.92
CA THR A 433 -26.09 14.22 17.04
C THR A 433 -24.97 13.92 16.04
N PHE A 434 -23.92 13.22 16.48
CA PHE A 434 -22.80 12.81 15.64
C PHE A 434 -23.21 11.72 14.65
N ILE A 435 -24.01 10.74 15.10
CA ILE A 435 -24.54 9.68 14.22
C ILE A 435 -25.37 10.29 13.08
N GLN A 436 -26.30 11.19 13.39
CA GLN A 436 -27.11 11.89 12.39
C GLN A 436 -26.26 12.69 11.40
N TRP A 437 -25.18 13.31 11.87
CA TRP A 437 -24.24 14.01 11.01
C TRP A 437 -23.53 13.05 10.03
N VAL A 438 -23.07 11.89 10.50
CA VAL A 438 -22.45 10.85 9.63
C VAL A 438 -23.47 10.33 8.60
N GLU A 439 -24.71 10.08 9.00
CA GLU A 439 -25.78 9.64 8.09
C GLU A 439 -26.05 10.66 6.98
N GLN A 440 -26.04 11.96 7.30
CA GLN A 440 -26.15 13.02 6.29
C GLN A 440 -25.00 12.97 5.27
N LYS A 441 -23.77 12.69 5.73
CA LYS A 441 -22.61 12.50 4.83
C LYS A 441 -22.79 11.28 3.94
N HIS A 442 -23.28 10.17 4.48
CA HIS A 442 -23.59 8.98 3.69
C HIS A 442 -24.68 9.25 2.65
N LEU A 443 -25.71 10.03 2.99
CA LEU A 443 -26.75 10.42 2.04
C LEU A 443 -26.18 11.24 0.87
N MET A 444 -25.30 12.20 1.17
CA MET A 444 -24.59 12.98 0.14
C MET A 444 -23.75 12.08 -0.77
N ALA A 445 -23.02 11.12 -0.19
CA ALA A 445 -22.27 10.13 -0.97
C ALA A 445 -23.21 9.28 -1.86
N ARG A 446 -24.32 8.78 -1.33
CA ARG A 446 -25.30 7.98 -2.11
C ARG A 446 -25.82 8.76 -3.32
N GLN A 447 -26.16 10.03 -3.16
CA GLN A 447 -26.65 10.87 -4.26
C GLN A 447 -25.62 11.09 -5.36
N HIS A 448 -24.32 11.14 -5.01
CA HIS A 448 -23.26 11.24 -6.00
C HIS A 448 -23.04 9.92 -6.74
N PHE A 449 -22.89 8.82 -5.99
CA PHE A 449 -22.58 7.52 -6.56
C PHE A 449 -23.76 6.83 -7.25
N SER A 450 -25.00 7.20 -6.97
CA SER A 450 -26.19 6.72 -7.69
C SER A 450 -26.21 7.10 -9.17
N LYS A 451 -25.49 8.18 -9.55
CA LYS A 451 -25.34 8.60 -10.94
C LYS A 451 -24.49 7.64 -11.76
N ASN A 452 -23.68 6.81 -11.12
CA ASN A 452 -22.87 5.81 -11.79
C ASN A 452 -23.67 4.49 -11.89
N PRO A 453 -23.99 4.01 -13.11
CA PRO A 453 -24.86 2.85 -13.31
C PRO A 453 -24.27 1.55 -12.76
N VAL A 454 -22.94 1.46 -12.58
CA VAL A 454 -22.30 0.29 -11.96
C VAL A 454 -22.50 0.30 -10.45
N MET A 455 -22.34 1.47 -9.81
CA MET A 455 -22.54 1.64 -8.36
C MET A 455 -24.02 1.63 -7.98
N ALA A 456 -24.91 2.10 -8.86
CA ALA A 456 -26.35 2.09 -8.65
C ALA A 456 -26.93 0.69 -8.40
N LYS A 457 -26.34 -0.36 -9.00
CA LYS A 457 -26.75 -1.75 -8.75
C LYS A 457 -26.57 -2.16 -7.28
N TYR A 458 -25.49 -1.70 -6.65
CA TYR A 458 -25.20 -1.98 -5.24
C TYR A 458 -26.06 -1.14 -4.29
N LEU A 459 -26.64 -0.04 -4.75
CA LEU A 459 -27.60 0.76 -3.98
C LEU A 459 -28.98 0.08 -3.91
N GLY A 460 -29.40 -0.60 -4.99
CA GLY A 460 -30.70 -1.28 -5.07
C GLY A 460 -30.85 -2.46 -4.08
N PHE A 461 -29.79 -3.26 -3.88
CA PHE A 461 -29.81 -4.39 -2.94
C PHE A 461 -30.03 -3.98 -1.48
N TYR A 462 -29.64 -2.76 -1.09
CA TYR A 462 -29.85 -2.26 0.27
C TYR A 462 -31.25 -1.66 0.51
N GLN A 463 -32.01 -1.32 -0.55
CA GLN A 463 -33.40 -0.89 -0.41
C GLN A 463 -34.33 -2.06 -0.07
N ASP A 464 -34.11 -3.24 -0.63
CA ASP A 464 -34.92 -4.43 -0.34
C ASP A 464 -34.69 -4.95 1.09
N ALA A 465 -33.46 -4.83 1.63
CA ALA A 465 -33.15 -5.19 3.02
C ALA A 465 -33.72 -4.19 4.05
N ALA A 466 -33.81 -2.90 3.71
CA ALA A 466 -34.37 -1.87 4.59
C ALA A 466 -35.91 -1.92 4.65
N LEU A 467 -36.58 -2.29 3.55
CA LEU A 467 -38.04 -2.45 3.52
C LEU A 467 -38.50 -3.76 4.20
N GLY A 468 -37.66 -4.80 4.23
CA GLY A 468 -37.96 -6.06 4.94
C GLY A 468 -38.02 -5.94 6.47
N ASN A 469 -37.30 -4.98 7.05
CA ASN A 469 -37.27 -4.74 8.50
C ASN A 469 -38.33 -3.75 8.99
N GLN A 470 -39.16 -3.18 8.10
CA GLN A 470 -40.28 -2.30 8.47
C GLN A 470 -41.63 -3.03 8.57
N PHE A 471 -41.68 -4.36 8.35
CA PHE A 471 -42.90 -5.16 8.45
C PHE A 471 -42.90 -6.19 9.59
N VAL A 472 -42.08 -5.98 10.63
CA VAL A 472 -42.22 -6.71 11.91
C VAL A 472 -42.19 -5.70 13.06
N MET A 473 -43.31 -5.01 13.25
CA MET A 473 -43.83 -4.60 14.56
C MET A 473 -45.35 -4.48 14.48
#